data_AF-A0A2A5BHI9-F1
#
_entry.id   AF-A0A2A5BHI9-F1
#
_cell.length_a   1.000
_cell.length_b   1.000
_cell.length_c   1.000
_cell.angle_alpha   90.00
_cell.angle_beta   90.00
_cell.angle_gamma   90.00
#
_symmetry.space_group_name_H-M   'P 1'
#
loop_
_entity.id
_entity.type
_entity.pdbx_description
1 polymer ?
#
loop_
_entity_poly.entity_id
_entity_poly.type
_entity_poly.pdbx_seq_one_letter_code
_entity_poly.pdbx_strand_id
1 'polypeptide(L)'
;MKYTGFILLYFLFVSCSEQEEKDVFIPAQFDIDSTSITFNYSLIDVIQYSDGYLCCVDTHNKDSLSLVYLDRNYEFDSIKSSLLNKDIKFPISEIWTSNGNLFVLNSRLEILTFQNEKWLVTEEFQFDTDRKHTYFSYEKHFPIYEDEDYIVRSCCSGEFGGAVFFTNKKTKKVYSCEATCLASIEKVKDVYYLASCLPHGDGRSSIITIDDPSKLFEIKEENQLNDCSWYDIYSEDWDDLSINHPKGFDNGYKDIIDTIDLLILGMLTYENHPYFIYSNFDESYIGYLDDNQLKTIDTIYKKPMWYGAVRDIKHNQNLFAIRNRIMKGMLIIKDNRIKIIEFKNSN
;
A
#
# COMPACT_ATOMS: atom_id res chain seq x y z
N MET A 1 -29.34 -78.53 -38.21
CA MET A 1 -29.33 -77.70 -36.99
C MET A 1 -27.98 -77.00 -36.88
N LYS A 2 -27.93 -75.69 -37.10
CA LYS A 2 -26.75 -74.85 -36.84
C LYS A 2 -27.29 -73.59 -36.16
N TYR A 3 -26.99 -73.42 -34.88
CA TYR A 3 -27.32 -72.21 -34.14
C TYR A 3 -26.14 -71.25 -34.20
N THR A 4 -26.44 -70.05 -34.66
CA THR A 4 -25.58 -68.87 -34.71
C THR A 4 -25.57 -68.22 -33.33
N GLY A 5 -24.40 -68.10 -32.71
CA GLY A 5 -24.21 -67.35 -31.47
C GLY A 5 -23.46 -66.05 -31.75
N PHE A 6 -24.16 -64.92 -31.72
CA PHE A 6 -23.56 -63.58 -31.70
C PHE A 6 -23.30 -63.20 -30.23
N ILE A 7 -22.03 -63.04 -29.85
CA ILE A 7 -21.64 -62.46 -28.57
C ILE A 7 -21.49 -60.95 -28.78
N LEU A 8 -22.38 -60.18 -28.16
CA LEU A 8 -22.29 -58.72 -28.10
C LEU A 8 -21.37 -58.35 -26.92
N LEU A 9 -20.16 -57.86 -27.20
CA LEU A 9 -19.26 -57.33 -26.19
C LEU A 9 -19.64 -55.86 -25.92
N TYR A 10 -20.28 -55.60 -24.78
CA TYR A 10 -20.51 -54.24 -24.28
C TYR A 10 -19.23 -53.75 -23.59
N PHE A 11 -18.50 -52.84 -24.25
CA PHE A 11 -17.45 -52.05 -23.61
C PHE A 11 -18.10 -50.92 -22.79
N LEU A 12 -18.14 -51.09 -21.47
CA LEU A 12 -18.44 -50.02 -20.53
C LEU A 12 -17.22 -49.10 -20.44
N PHE A 13 -17.27 -47.95 -21.12
CA PHE A 13 -16.38 -46.84 -20.85
C PHE A 13 -16.79 -46.25 -19.48
N VAL A 14 -16.14 -46.71 -18.41
CA VAL A 14 -16.13 -46.00 -17.14
C VAL A 14 -15.20 -44.80 -17.34
N SER A 15 -15.78 -43.63 -17.60
CA SER A 15 -15.02 -42.38 -17.50
C SER A 15 -14.69 -42.20 -16.01
N CYS A 16 -13.46 -42.52 -15.63
CA CYS A 16 -12.87 -41.95 -14.43
C CYS A 16 -12.81 -40.43 -14.64
N SER A 17 -13.86 -39.72 -14.22
CA SER A 17 -13.69 -38.32 -13.86
C SER A 17 -12.85 -38.32 -12.59
N GLU A 18 -11.57 -38.01 -12.72
CA GLU A 18 -10.77 -37.55 -11.59
C GLU A 18 -11.53 -36.36 -11.01
N GLN A 19 -12.23 -36.61 -9.92
CA GLN A 19 -12.83 -35.59 -9.11
C GLN A 19 -11.64 -34.95 -8.42
N GLU A 20 -11.09 -33.88 -9.01
CA GLU A 20 -10.10 -33.03 -8.35
C GLU A 20 -10.64 -32.72 -6.95
N GLU A 21 -10.04 -33.33 -5.94
CA GLU A 21 -10.26 -32.92 -4.56
C GLU A 21 -9.88 -31.45 -4.53
N LYS A 22 -10.89 -30.58 -4.40
CA LYS A 22 -10.64 -29.18 -4.12
C LYS A 22 -9.89 -29.15 -2.80
N ASP A 23 -8.59 -28.91 -2.86
CA ASP A 23 -7.77 -28.67 -1.68
C ASP A 23 -8.47 -27.60 -0.85
N VAL A 24 -8.97 -28.02 0.31
CA VAL A 24 -9.66 -27.12 1.23
C VAL A 24 -8.60 -26.17 1.77
N PHE A 25 -8.70 -24.89 1.42
CA PHE A 25 -7.84 -23.86 1.99
C PHE A 25 -8.08 -23.78 3.50
N ILE A 26 -7.01 -23.92 4.28
CA ILE A 26 -7.01 -23.74 5.73
C ILE A 26 -6.23 -22.46 6.02
N PRO A 27 -6.85 -21.41 6.59
CA PRO A 27 -6.15 -20.16 6.86
C PRO A 27 -5.06 -20.36 7.91
N ALA A 28 -3.93 -19.67 7.73
CA ALA A 28 -2.84 -19.68 8.69
C ALA A 28 -3.26 -19.05 10.03
N GLN A 29 -2.63 -19.51 11.10
CA GLN A 29 -2.71 -18.87 12.42
C GLN A 29 -1.59 -17.85 12.60
N PHE A 30 -1.92 -16.73 13.23
CA PHE A 30 -1.00 -15.63 13.45
C PHE A 30 -0.69 -15.47 14.94
N ASP A 31 0.60 -15.33 15.27
CA ASP A 31 1.04 -14.96 16.61
C ASP A 31 0.93 -13.44 16.76
N ILE A 32 0.04 -12.96 17.64
CA ILE A 32 -0.19 -11.54 17.85
C ILE A 32 0.45 -11.12 19.18
N ASP A 33 1.40 -10.18 19.11
CA ASP A 33 2.08 -9.58 20.26
C ASP A 33 1.77 -8.07 20.32
N SER A 34 1.66 -7.53 21.53
CA SER A 34 1.47 -6.10 21.73
C SER A 34 2.32 -5.60 22.89
N THR A 35 2.99 -4.48 22.65
CA THR A 35 3.73 -3.75 23.68
C THR A 35 3.41 -2.27 23.60
N SER A 36 3.69 -1.55 24.68
CA SER A 36 3.56 -0.10 24.71
C SER A 36 4.88 0.54 25.12
N ILE A 37 5.21 1.65 24.47
CA ILE A 37 6.38 2.47 24.82
C ILE A 37 5.96 3.91 25.10
N THR A 38 6.77 4.63 25.88
CA THR A 38 6.61 6.08 26.04
C THR A 38 7.17 6.77 24.80
N PHE A 39 6.32 7.49 24.10
CA PHE A 39 6.67 8.20 22.87
C PHE A 39 5.85 9.49 22.78
N ASN A 40 6.51 10.62 23.04
CA ASN A 40 5.86 11.92 23.24
C ASN A 40 5.62 12.70 21.94
N TYR A 41 5.71 12.03 20.79
CA TYR A 41 5.60 12.67 19.48
C TYR A 41 4.40 12.12 18.71
N SER A 42 3.83 12.93 17.81
CA SER A 42 2.80 12.45 16.89
C SER A 42 3.47 11.79 15.68
N LEU A 43 3.37 10.48 15.57
CA LEU A 43 3.84 9.74 14.40
C LEU A 43 3.12 10.20 13.13
N ILE A 44 3.89 10.46 12.07
CA ILE A 44 3.39 10.81 10.73
C ILE A 44 3.64 9.64 9.78
N ASP A 45 4.87 9.11 9.78
CA ASP A 45 5.33 8.04 8.88
C ASP A 45 6.41 7.22 9.61
N VAL A 46 6.64 5.99 9.16
CA VAL A 46 7.67 5.11 9.69
C VAL A 46 8.25 4.22 8.60
N ILE A 47 9.58 4.10 8.57
CA ILE A 47 10.30 3.16 7.71
C ILE A 47 11.29 2.35 8.53
N GLN A 48 11.58 1.14 8.07
CA GLN A 48 12.73 0.38 8.53
C GLN A 48 14.00 1.03 7.96
N TYR A 49 14.95 1.35 8.83
CA TYR A 49 16.22 1.92 8.43
C TYR A 49 17.36 1.41 9.32
N SER A 50 18.44 0.96 8.67
CA SER A 50 19.55 0.26 9.33
C SER A 50 19.01 -0.98 10.05
N ASP A 51 19.13 -1.02 11.37
CA ASP A 51 18.79 -2.10 12.27
C ASP A 51 17.58 -1.77 13.15
N GLY A 52 16.82 -0.73 12.80
CA GLY A 52 15.71 -0.23 13.60
C GLY A 52 14.68 0.52 12.75
N TYR A 53 14.01 1.49 13.36
CA TYR A 53 12.86 2.18 12.78
C TYR A 53 13.07 3.69 12.83
N LEU A 54 12.93 4.32 11.67
CA LEU A 54 12.97 5.76 11.54
C LEU A 54 11.54 6.29 11.46
N CYS A 55 11.15 7.03 12.48
CA CYS A 55 9.84 7.66 12.59
C CYS A 55 9.93 9.12 12.13
N CYS A 56 9.10 9.52 11.18
CA CYS A 56 8.82 10.94 10.93
C CYS A 56 7.74 11.40 11.91
N VAL A 57 8.01 12.45 12.68
CA VAL A 57 7.11 12.89 13.74
C VAL A 57 6.83 14.39 13.70
N ASP A 58 5.61 14.77 14.07
CA ASP A 58 5.25 16.15 14.36
C ASP A 58 5.64 16.46 15.82
N THR A 59 6.39 17.55 16.00
CA THR A 59 6.94 18.00 17.28
C THR A 59 6.09 19.10 17.96
N HIS A 60 4.97 19.51 17.37
CA HIS A 60 4.01 20.51 17.86
C HIS A 60 4.57 21.92 18.14
N ASN A 61 5.89 22.13 18.08
CA ASN A 61 6.54 23.35 18.55
C ASN A 61 7.12 24.24 17.43
N LYS A 62 7.15 23.79 16.17
CA LYS A 62 7.95 24.49 15.12
C LYS A 62 7.45 24.37 13.66
N ASP A 63 6.22 23.92 13.41
CA ASP A 63 5.75 23.59 12.04
C ASP A 63 6.74 22.66 11.29
N SER A 64 7.54 21.89 12.04
CA SER A 64 8.64 21.11 11.52
C SER A 64 8.47 19.66 11.91
N LEU A 65 8.41 18.79 10.91
CA LEU A 65 8.58 17.36 11.10
C LEU A 65 10.04 17.08 11.50
N SER A 66 10.23 16.10 12.39
CA SER A 66 11.55 15.66 12.85
C SER A 66 11.68 14.15 12.70
N LEU A 67 12.92 13.69 12.63
CA LEU A 67 13.27 12.28 12.57
C LEU A 67 13.54 11.72 13.97
N VAL A 68 12.84 10.67 14.36
CA VAL A 68 13.09 9.95 15.61
C VAL A 68 13.50 8.53 15.28
N TYR A 69 14.66 8.11 15.77
CA TYR A 69 15.14 6.76 15.61
C TYR A 69 14.81 5.90 16.83
N LEU A 70 14.16 4.76 16.56
CA LEU A 70 13.95 3.68 17.51
C LEU A 70 14.85 2.51 17.13
N ASP A 71 15.55 1.93 18.10
CA ASP A 71 16.35 0.72 17.86
C ASP A 71 15.45 -0.51 17.63
N ARG A 72 16.06 -1.69 17.42
CA ARG A 72 15.32 -2.96 17.25
C ARG A 72 14.47 -3.37 18.46
N ASN A 73 14.74 -2.81 19.63
CA ASN A 73 13.99 -3.04 20.87
C ASN A 73 12.96 -1.92 21.13
N TYR A 74 12.78 -1.00 20.17
CA TYR A 74 11.88 0.13 20.24
C TYR A 74 12.30 1.20 21.27
N GLU A 75 13.59 1.21 21.64
CA GLU A 75 14.17 2.21 22.53
C GLU A 75 14.59 3.44 21.74
N PHE A 76 14.34 4.63 22.30
CA PHE A 76 14.71 5.90 21.68
C PHE A 76 16.22 6.12 21.67
N ASP A 77 16.81 6.23 20.47
CA ASP A 77 18.21 6.59 20.31
C ASP A 77 18.33 8.10 20.07
N SER A 78 18.63 8.83 21.15
CA SER A 78 18.78 10.29 21.09
C SER A 78 19.98 10.74 20.25
N ILE A 79 21.05 9.93 20.18
CA ILE A 79 22.28 10.30 19.47
C ILE A 79 22.03 10.19 17.96
N LYS A 80 21.50 9.05 17.51
CA LYS A 80 21.16 8.83 16.09
C LYS A 80 20.06 9.77 15.63
N SER A 81 19.05 10.02 16.46
CA SER A 81 18.01 11.02 16.15
C SER A 81 18.60 12.43 16.00
N SER A 82 19.48 12.85 16.91
CA SER A 82 20.14 14.16 16.81
C SER A 82 21.00 14.27 15.55
N LEU A 83 21.69 13.19 15.18
CA LEU A 83 22.50 13.13 13.97
C LEU A 83 21.65 13.23 12.70
N LEU A 84 20.53 12.51 12.63
CA LEU A 84 19.65 12.50 11.45
C LEU A 84 18.92 13.82 11.24
N ASN A 85 18.62 14.58 12.31
CA ASN A 85 18.06 15.93 12.16
C ASN A 85 19.13 17.00 11.95
N LYS A 86 20.42 16.66 12.10
CA LYS A 86 21.51 17.60 11.85
C LYS A 86 21.45 18.02 10.38
N ASP A 87 21.62 19.30 10.12
CA ASP A 87 21.67 19.89 8.78
C ASP A 87 20.33 19.92 7.99
N ILE A 88 19.23 19.32 8.49
CA ILE A 88 17.89 19.48 7.91
C ILE A 88 17.37 20.88 8.27
N LYS A 89 17.26 21.76 7.26
CA LYS A 89 16.84 23.17 7.44
C LYS A 89 15.37 23.41 7.20
N PHE A 90 14.71 22.53 6.45
CA PHE A 90 13.32 22.67 6.03
C PHE A 90 12.50 21.50 6.56
N PRO A 91 11.21 21.72 6.89
CA PRO A 91 10.32 20.65 7.31
C PRO A 91 10.38 19.45 6.36
N ILE A 92 10.45 18.26 6.92
CA ILE A 92 10.36 17.01 6.17
C ILE A 92 8.92 16.86 5.69
N SER A 93 8.74 16.35 4.48
CA SER A 93 7.44 15.95 3.95
C SER A 93 7.35 14.44 3.80
N GLU A 94 8.45 13.77 3.46
CA GLU A 94 8.48 12.33 3.23
C GLU A 94 9.84 11.71 3.54
N ILE A 95 9.83 10.41 3.90
CA ILE A 95 11.01 9.60 4.11
C ILE A 95 10.89 8.28 3.35
N TRP A 96 11.99 7.80 2.75
CA TRP A 96 12.04 6.47 2.15
C TRP A 96 13.46 5.92 2.14
N THR A 97 13.58 4.64 1.88
CA THR A 97 14.85 3.98 1.62
C THR A 97 14.95 3.52 0.17
N SER A 98 16.17 3.47 -0.37
CA SER A 98 16.42 2.81 -1.65
C SER A 98 17.87 2.37 -1.73
N ASN A 99 18.08 1.09 -2.05
CA ASN A 99 19.41 0.47 -2.11
C ASN A 99 20.24 0.72 -0.83
N GLY A 100 19.60 0.66 0.34
CA GLY A 100 20.23 0.89 1.65
C GLY A 100 20.51 2.36 2.00
N ASN A 101 20.23 3.30 1.10
CA ASN A 101 20.36 4.73 1.39
C ASN A 101 19.04 5.28 1.94
N LEU A 102 19.14 6.24 2.86
CA LEU A 102 18.02 7.00 3.38
C LEU A 102 17.85 8.27 2.56
N PHE A 103 16.60 8.58 2.26
CA PHE A 103 16.21 9.79 1.57
C PHE A 103 15.12 10.54 2.33
N VAL A 104 15.12 11.86 2.14
CA VAL A 104 14.14 12.79 2.66
C VAL A 104 13.68 13.69 1.53
N LEU A 105 12.38 13.91 1.43
CA LEU A 105 11.82 15.07 0.74
C LEU A 105 11.54 16.13 1.79
N ASN A 106 11.90 17.37 1.50
CA ASN A 106 11.53 18.50 2.37
C ASN A 106 10.45 19.39 1.75
N SER A 107 9.97 20.37 2.51
CA SER A 107 8.94 21.30 2.10
C SER A 107 9.34 22.26 0.96
N ARG A 108 10.60 22.25 0.54
CA ARG A 108 11.09 22.94 -0.66
C ARG A 108 11.18 22.04 -1.88
N LEU A 109 10.71 20.79 -1.75
CA LEU A 109 10.81 19.74 -2.76
C LEU A 109 12.27 19.42 -3.14
N GLU A 110 13.18 19.55 -2.18
CA GLU A 110 14.55 19.07 -2.32
C GLU A 110 14.58 17.60 -1.87
N ILE A 111 15.21 16.74 -2.68
CA ILE A 111 15.56 15.37 -2.29
C ILE A 111 16.94 15.41 -1.65
N LEU A 112 17.00 14.96 -0.40
CA LEU A 112 18.24 14.81 0.34
C LEU A 112 18.55 13.32 0.52
N THR A 113 19.82 12.94 0.38
CA THR A 113 20.31 11.60 0.73
C THR A 113 21.23 11.69 1.95
N PHE A 114 21.09 10.76 2.88
CA PHE A 114 21.95 10.70 4.07
C PHE A 114 23.17 9.80 3.81
N GLN A 115 24.35 10.40 3.71
CA GLN A 115 25.61 9.71 3.42
C GLN A 115 26.74 10.28 4.27
N ASN A 116 27.60 9.40 4.81
CA ASN A 116 28.74 9.79 5.64
C ASN A 116 28.36 10.80 6.74
N GLU A 117 27.25 10.53 7.42
CA GLU A 117 26.71 11.34 8.52
C GLU A 117 26.28 12.76 8.13
N LYS A 118 25.96 12.98 6.85
CA LYS A 118 25.52 14.29 6.32
C LYS A 118 24.41 14.13 5.30
N TRP A 119 23.55 15.15 5.22
CA TRP A 119 22.59 15.28 4.14
C TRP A 119 23.22 15.97 2.94
N LEU A 120 23.04 15.35 1.76
CA LEU A 120 23.44 15.90 0.48
C LEU A 120 22.17 16.10 -0.36
N VAL A 121 21.98 17.29 -0.92
CA VAL A 121 20.93 17.52 -1.91
C VAL A 121 21.32 16.78 -3.18
N THR A 122 20.48 15.85 -3.62
CA THR A 122 20.71 15.05 -4.83
C THR A 122 19.91 15.55 -6.02
N GLU A 123 18.73 16.13 -5.75
CA GLU A 123 17.81 16.61 -6.78
C GLU A 123 16.91 17.69 -6.17
N GLU A 124 16.53 18.68 -6.98
CA GLU A 124 15.59 19.73 -6.61
C GLU A 124 14.45 19.72 -7.64
N PHE A 125 13.21 19.55 -7.18
CA PHE A 125 12.06 19.70 -8.07
C PHE A 125 11.73 21.19 -8.22
N GLN A 126 11.56 21.63 -9.46
CA GLN A 126 11.02 22.95 -9.70
C GLN A 126 9.51 22.92 -9.54
N PHE A 127 8.98 23.82 -8.73
CA PHE A 127 7.55 24.15 -8.76
C PHE A 127 7.24 24.68 -10.16
N ASP A 128 6.49 23.91 -10.94
CA ASP A 128 5.89 24.46 -12.16
C ASP A 128 4.70 25.33 -11.72
N THR A 129 4.93 26.63 -11.65
CA THR A 129 3.95 27.62 -11.21
C THR A 129 2.73 27.72 -12.14
N ASP A 130 2.85 27.23 -13.37
CA ASP A 130 1.79 27.26 -14.38
C ASP A 130 0.93 25.99 -14.34
N ARG A 131 1.34 25.00 -13.55
CA ARG A 131 0.76 23.68 -13.46
C ARG A 131 0.06 23.53 -12.11
N LYS A 132 -1.24 23.20 -12.12
CA LYS A 132 -2.06 22.80 -10.94
C LYS A 132 -1.54 21.52 -10.26
N HIS A 133 -0.29 21.12 -10.49
CA HIS A 133 0.33 19.92 -9.99
C HIS A 133 0.83 20.19 -8.57
N THR A 134 -0.13 20.09 -7.65
CA THR A 134 0.11 20.06 -6.22
C THR A 134 0.93 18.82 -5.84
N TYR A 135 1.44 18.83 -4.60
CA TYR A 135 2.10 17.76 -3.83
C TYR A 135 1.91 16.28 -4.28
N PHE A 136 0.77 15.94 -4.86
CA PHE A 136 0.40 14.62 -5.36
C PHE A 136 1.23 14.10 -6.55
N SER A 137 1.90 14.96 -7.32
CA SER A 137 2.78 14.52 -8.42
C SER A 137 4.05 13.83 -7.93
N TYR A 138 4.52 14.15 -6.72
CA TYR A 138 5.75 13.57 -6.14
C TYR A 138 5.64 12.06 -5.88
N GLU A 139 4.47 11.59 -5.41
CA GLU A 139 4.24 10.16 -5.10
C GLU A 139 4.50 9.27 -6.32
N LYS A 140 4.40 9.85 -7.53
CA LYS A 140 4.66 9.18 -8.80
C LYS A 140 6.14 9.02 -9.15
N HIS A 141 7.05 9.75 -8.51
CA HIS A 141 8.47 9.65 -8.84
C HIS A 141 9.12 8.40 -8.24
N PHE A 142 8.61 7.93 -7.10
CA PHE A 142 9.20 6.83 -6.34
C PHE A 142 8.45 5.51 -6.57
N PRO A 143 9.16 4.42 -6.90
CA PRO A 143 8.55 3.10 -6.97
C PRO A 143 8.02 2.66 -5.60
N ILE A 144 6.74 2.35 -5.54
CA ILE A 144 6.09 1.74 -4.36
C ILE A 144 6.12 0.21 -4.41
N TYR A 145 6.37 -0.36 -5.58
CA TYR A 145 6.53 -1.80 -5.78
C TYR A 145 7.30 -2.06 -7.07
N GLU A 146 7.98 -3.19 -7.14
CA GLU A 146 8.76 -3.56 -8.32
C GLU A 146 8.91 -5.08 -8.39
N ASP A 147 8.64 -5.67 -9.55
CA ASP A 147 8.91 -7.08 -9.84
C ASP A 147 9.78 -7.21 -11.10
N GLU A 148 9.88 -8.40 -11.69
CA GLU A 148 10.73 -8.63 -12.86
C GLU A 148 10.32 -7.82 -14.10
N ASP A 149 9.02 -7.51 -14.25
CA ASP A 149 8.46 -6.94 -15.47
C ASP A 149 8.02 -5.48 -15.31
N TYR A 150 7.67 -5.05 -14.10
CA TYR A 150 7.05 -3.74 -13.86
C TYR A 150 7.71 -2.97 -12.72
N ILE A 151 7.75 -1.66 -12.89
CA ILE A 151 7.95 -0.67 -11.82
C ILE A 151 6.59 -0.04 -11.56
N VAL A 152 6.14 -0.08 -10.31
CA VAL A 152 4.83 0.42 -9.91
C VAL A 152 4.98 1.69 -9.10
N ARG A 153 4.18 2.69 -9.45
CA ARG A 153 4.03 3.97 -8.76
C ARG A 153 2.56 4.19 -8.46
N SER A 154 2.24 5.00 -7.47
CA SER A 154 0.88 5.43 -7.22
C SER A 154 0.83 6.90 -6.88
N CYS A 155 -0.37 7.44 -6.85
CA CYS A 155 -0.61 8.66 -6.11
C CYS A 155 -2.04 8.73 -5.57
N CYS A 156 -2.22 9.60 -4.58
CA CYS A 156 -3.44 9.79 -3.81
C CYS A 156 -3.80 11.27 -3.77
N SER A 157 -4.93 11.66 -4.34
CA SER A 157 -5.50 13.01 -4.20
C SER A 157 -6.60 13.06 -3.13
N GLY A 158 -6.56 12.15 -2.15
CA GLY A 158 -7.60 12.01 -1.12
C GLY A 158 -8.95 11.67 -1.75
N GLU A 159 -9.97 12.43 -1.36
CA GLU A 159 -11.35 12.31 -1.86
C GLU A 159 -11.49 12.60 -3.36
N PHE A 160 -10.48 13.20 -3.98
CA PHE A 160 -10.48 13.54 -5.40
C PHE A 160 -9.88 12.43 -6.28
N GLY A 161 -9.63 11.25 -5.71
CA GLY A 161 -9.22 10.07 -6.46
C GLY A 161 -7.76 9.67 -6.25
N GLY A 162 -7.28 8.80 -7.12
CA GLY A 162 -5.92 8.32 -7.11
C GLY A 162 -5.72 7.25 -8.17
N ALA A 163 -4.47 7.02 -8.54
CA ALA A 163 -4.15 6.10 -9.62
C ALA A 163 -2.89 5.31 -9.30
N VAL A 164 -2.82 4.11 -9.87
CA VAL A 164 -1.63 3.27 -9.89
C VAL A 164 -1.10 3.19 -11.31
N PHE A 165 0.23 3.18 -11.46
CA PHE A 165 0.92 3.21 -12.74
C PHE A 165 1.93 2.07 -12.80
N PHE A 166 1.71 1.16 -13.75
CA PHE A 166 2.59 0.03 -14.07
C PHE A 166 3.46 0.39 -15.27
N THR A 167 4.73 0.72 -15.01
CA THR A 167 5.71 0.96 -16.07
C THR A 167 6.37 -0.36 -16.45
N ASN A 168 6.11 -0.85 -17.67
CA ASN A 168 6.76 -2.06 -18.17
C ASN A 168 8.26 -1.79 -18.39
N LYS A 169 9.12 -2.59 -17.75
CA LYS A 169 10.57 -2.40 -17.77
C LYS A 169 11.19 -2.61 -19.16
N LYS A 170 10.60 -3.48 -19.98
CA LYS A 170 11.09 -3.85 -21.32
C LYS A 170 10.63 -2.83 -22.38
N THR A 171 9.34 -2.52 -22.41
CA THR A 171 8.74 -1.68 -23.46
C THR A 171 8.69 -0.20 -23.09
N LYS A 172 8.88 0.13 -21.81
CA LYS A 172 8.71 1.48 -21.24
C LYS A 172 7.29 2.04 -21.34
N LYS A 173 6.31 1.25 -21.78
CA LYS A 173 4.89 1.62 -21.77
C LYS A 173 4.37 1.70 -20.34
N VAL A 174 3.48 2.64 -20.10
CA VAL A 174 2.84 2.84 -18.80
C VAL A 174 1.37 2.47 -18.92
N TYR A 175 0.91 1.65 -17.98
CA TYR A 175 -0.47 1.21 -17.88
C TYR A 175 -1.04 1.62 -16.54
N SER A 176 -2.30 2.03 -16.48
CA SER A 176 -2.87 2.60 -15.26
C SER A 176 -4.34 2.24 -15.08
N CYS A 177 -4.76 2.20 -13.82
CA CYS A 177 -6.14 2.18 -13.40
C CYS A 177 -6.32 3.07 -12.16
N GLU A 178 -7.57 3.33 -11.82
CA GLU A 178 -7.93 3.99 -10.57
C GLU A 178 -7.50 3.12 -9.36
N ALA A 179 -6.96 3.77 -8.35
CA ALA A 179 -6.59 3.20 -7.06
C ALA A 179 -6.46 4.35 -6.04
N THR A 180 -7.58 4.76 -5.46
CA THR A 180 -7.62 5.90 -4.54
C THR A 180 -6.90 5.60 -3.24
N CYS A 181 -5.72 6.20 -3.07
CA CYS A 181 -4.90 6.08 -1.84
C CYS A 181 -4.52 4.63 -1.54
N LEU A 182 -3.78 4.06 -2.50
CA LEU A 182 -3.21 2.71 -2.41
C LEU A 182 -2.39 2.56 -1.12
N ALA A 183 -2.79 1.60 -0.28
CA ALA A 183 -2.15 1.28 0.99
C ALA A 183 -1.17 0.12 0.86
N SER A 184 -1.44 -0.84 -0.03
CA SER A 184 -0.53 -1.97 -0.27
C SER A 184 -0.73 -2.58 -1.66
N ILE A 185 0.34 -3.19 -2.17
CA ILE A 185 0.35 -3.97 -3.40
C ILE A 185 1.26 -5.18 -3.22
N GLU A 186 0.79 -6.35 -3.67
CA GLU A 186 1.59 -7.58 -3.76
C GLU A 186 1.21 -8.37 -5.01
N LYS A 187 2.15 -9.17 -5.52
CA LYS A 187 1.90 -10.15 -6.57
C LYS A 187 1.88 -11.55 -5.98
N VAL A 188 0.75 -12.23 -6.06
CA VAL A 188 0.54 -13.59 -5.55
C VAL A 188 0.06 -14.48 -6.67
N LYS A 189 0.80 -15.56 -6.98
CA LYS A 189 0.48 -16.50 -8.07
C LYS A 189 0.17 -15.76 -9.40
N ASP A 190 1.05 -14.83 -9.76
CA ASP A 190 0.97 -13.97 -10.95
C ASP A 190 -0.16 -12.93 -10.99
N VAL A 191 -0.98 -12.82 -9.95
CA VAL A 191 -2.03 -11.81 -9.84
C VAL A 191 -1.58 -10.70 -8.90
N TYR A 192 -1.70 -9.45 -9.33
CA TYR A 192 -1.50 -8.30 -8.43
C TYR A 192 -2.76 -8.06 -7.62
N TYR A 193 -2.61 -7.96 -6.30
CA TYR A 193 -3.64 -7.53 -5.37
C TYR A 193 -3.30 -6.13 -4.90
N LEU A 194 -4.24 -5.20 -5.07
CA LEU A 194 -4.08 -3.81 -4.68
C LEU A 194 -5.14 -3.49 -3.65
N ALA A 195 -4.71 -3.05 -2.46
CA ALA A 195 -5.60 -2.60 -1.41
C ALA A 195 -5.49 -1.09 -1.24
N SER A 196 -6.62 -0.42 -1.38
CA SER A 196 -6.76 1.04 -1.26
C SER A 196 -7.53 1.38 0.01
N CYS A 197 -7.13 2.44 0.70
CA CYS A 197 -7.79 2.90 1.93
C CYS A 197 -7.77 4.41 2.05
N LEU A 198 -8.96 5.00 1.98
CA LEU A 198 -9.22 6.41 2.23
C LEU A 198 -9.97 6.55 3.57
N PRO A 199 -9.27 6.85 4.69
CA PRO A 199 -9.90 6.96 6.00
C PRO A 199 -10.70 8.27 6.21
N HIS A 200 -10.88 9.09 5.18
CA HIS A 200 -11.67 10.31 5.24
C HIS A 200 -13.17 10.04 5.02
N GLY A 201 -14.01 10.96 5.51
CA GLY A 201 -15.47 10.84 5.41
C GLY A 201 -15.98 9.58 6.10
N ASP A 202 -16.70 8.76 5.33
CA ASP A 202 -17.27 7.48 5.80
C ASP A 202 -16.27 6.32 5.75
N GLY A 203 -15.01 6.58 5.36
CA GLY A 203 -13.97 5.56 5.28
C GLY A 203 -14.22 4.59 4.12
N ARG A 204 -13.58 4.84 2.98
CA ARG A 204 -13.70 3.96 1.80
C ARG A 204 -12.47 3.08 1.67
N SER A 205 -12.66 1.84 1.28
CA SER A 205 -11.57 0.95 0.88
C SER A 205 -11.98 0.05 -0.27
N SER A 206 -10.99 -0.43 -1.00
CA SER A 206 -11.21 -1.41 -2.05
C SER A 206 -10.06 -2.41 -2.14
N ILE A 207 -10.37 -3.59 -2.67
CA ILE A 207 -9.40 -4.57 -3.13
C ILE A 207 -9.70 -4.84 -4.59
N ILE A 208 -8.73 -4.61 -5.45
CA ILE A 208 -8.79 -4.99 -6.86
C ILE A 208 -7.71 -6.01 -7.19
N THR A 209 -7.99 -6.83 -8.19
CA THR A 209 -7.02 -7.76 -8.77
C THR A 209 -6.69 -7.40 -10.21
N ILE A 210 -5.42 -7.53 -10.58
CA ILE A 210 -4.92 -7.30 -11.94
C ILE A 210 -4.12 -8.53 -12.36
N ASP A 211 -4.61 -9.26 -13.36
CA ASP A 211 -3.92 -10.45 -13.88
C ASP A 211 -2.78 -10.06 -14.84
N ASP A 212 -2.99 -9.00 -15.62
CA ASP A 212 -2.05 -8.54 -16.65
C ASP A 212 -2.11 -7.02 -16.77
N PRO A 213 -1.12 -6.29 -16.22
CA PRO A 213 -1.10 -4.84 -16.28
C PRO A 213 -1.14 -4.27 -17.70
N SER A 214 -0.73 -5.02 -18.73
CA SER A 214 -0.78 -4.55 -20.13
C SER A 214 -2.20 -4.42 -20.69
N LYS A 215 -3.20 -4.97 -20.00
CA LYS A 215 -4.62 -4.85 -20.34
C LYS A 215 -5.32 -3.65 -19.68
N LEU A 216 -4.64 -2.96 -18.77
CA LEU A 216 -5.15 -1.70 -18.20
C LEU A 216 -5.08 -0.58 -19.25
N PHE A 217 -5.56 0.60 -18.89
CA PHE A 217 -5.49 1.76 -19.76
C PHE A 217 -4.03 2.17 -20.03
N GLU A 218 -3.62 2.18 -21.31
CA GLU A 218 -2.29 2.65 -21.69
C GLU A 218 -2.24 4.18 -21.63
N ILE A 219 -1.36 4.71 -20.78
CA ILE A 219 -1.10 6.14 -20.69
C ILE A 219 -0.24 6.57 -21.88
N LYS A 220 -0.75 7.51 -22.66
CA LYS A 220 -0.09 7.98 -23.90
C LYS A 220 0.38 9.43 -23.80
N GLU A 221 -0.31 10.23 -22.99
CA GLU A 221 -0.04 11.65 -22.86
C GLU A 221 0.70 11.96 -21.55
N GLU A 222 1.64 12.90 -21.59
CA GLU A 222 2.48 13.26 -20.45
C GLU A 222 1.68 13.91 -19.31
N ASN A 223 0.62 14.64 -19.63
CA ASN A 223 -0.26 15.24 -18.61
C ASN A 223 -0.95 14.17 -17.77
N GLN A 224 -1.37 13.05 -18.37
CA GLN A 224 -1.99 11.91 -17.65
C GLN A 224 -1.00 11.25 -16.69
N LEU A 225 0.28 11.15 -17.08
CA LEU A 225 1.32 10.64 -16.18
C LEU A 225 1.44 11.50 -14.91
N ASN A 226 1.11 12.79 -14.98
CA ASN A 226 1.25 13.74 -13.88
C ASN A 226 -0.06 14.06 -13.15
N ASP A 227 -1.17 13.44 -13.55
CA ASP A 227 -2.49 13.61 -12.95
C ASP A 227 -2.97 12.36 -12.20
N CYS A 228 -3.31 12.51 -10.92
CA CYS A 228 -3.77 11.42 -10.07
C CYS A 228 -5.20 10.98 -10.36
N SER A 229 -5.93 11.82 -11.07
CA SER A 229 -7.31 11.61 -11.47
C SER A 229 -7.42 11.74 -12.98
N TRP A 230 -6.40 11.26 -13.72
CA TRP A 230 -6.30 11.35 -15.18
C TRP A 230 -7.51 10.78 -15.93
N TYR A 231 -8.29 9.95 -15.24
CA TYR A 231 -9.50 9.32 -15.73
C TYR A 231 -10.75 10.20 -15.58
N ASP A 232 -10.73 11.26 -14.76
CA ASP A 232 -11.85 12.20 -14.61
C ASP A 232 -11.73 13.36 -15.60
N ILE A 233 -12.66 13.41 -16.55
CA ILE A 233 -12.78 14.49 -17.53
C ILE A 233 -14.00 15.34 -17.14
N TYR A 234 -13.72 16.47 -16.50
CA TYR A 234 -14.71 17.47 -16.11
C TYR A 234 -15.17 18.31 -17.32
N SER A 235 -16.43 18.73 -17.31
CA SER A 235 -16.95 19.68 -18.29
C SER A 235 -16.27 21.05 -18.18
N GLU A 236 -16.14 21.77 -19.30
CA GLU A 236 -15.67 23.16 -19.29
C GLU A 236 -16.75 24.13 -18.77
N ASP A 237 -18.02 23.70 -18.80
CA ASP A 237 -19.13 24.44 -18.23
C ASP A 237 -19.20 24.18 -16.72
N TRP A 238 -19.02 25.22 -15.91
CA TRP A 238 -19.02 25.12 -14.45
C TRP A 238 -20.40 24.74 -13.87
N ASP A 239 -21.48 24.91 -14.65
CA ASP A 239 -22.82 24.47 -14.27
C ASP A 239 -23.06 22.98 -14.63
N ASP A 240 -22.18 22.37 -15.40
CA ASP A 240 -22.23 20.96 -15.78
C ASP A 240 -21.30 20.12 -14.88
N LEU A 241 -21.90 19.51 -13.86
CA LEU A 241 -21.20 18.64 -12.91
C LEU A 241 -20.95 17.22 -13.45
N SER A 242 -21.13 16.97 -14.75
CA SER A 242 -20.84 15.66 -15.33
C SER A 242 -19.33 15.38 -15.34
N ILE A 243 -19.00 14.15 -14.99
CA ILE A 243 -17.65 13.60 -15.08
C ILE A 243 -17.70 12.51 -16.15
N ASN A 244 -16.86 12.65 -17.16
CA ASN A 244 -16.67 11.65 -18.19
C ASN A 244 -15.36 10.89 -17.95
N HIS A 245 -15.26 9.68 -18.50
CA HIS A 245 -14.04 8.90 -18.42
C HIS A 245 -13.51 8.51 -19.82
N PRO A 246 -12.18 8.39 -20.00
CA PRO A 246 -11.61 7.80 -21.19
C PRO A 246 -12.18 6.40 -21.45
N LYS A 247 -12.45 6.08 -22.71
CA LYS A 247 -12.94 4.75 -23.07
C LYS A 247 -11.94 3.67 -22.64
N GLY A 248 -12.41 2.73 -21.82
CA GLY A 248 -11.61 1.59 -21.35
C GLY A 248 -10.72 1.88 -20.15
N PHE A 249 -10.96 2.97 -19.41
CA PHE A 249 -10.29 3.25 -18.13
C PHE A 249 -10.54 2.16 -17.07
N ASP A 250 -11.65 1.43 -17.20
CA ASP A 250 -12.15 0.35 -16.35
C ASP A 250 -11.72 -1.06 -16.83
N ASN A 251 -10.83 -1.14 -17.82
CA ASN A 251 -10.37 -2.43 -18.35
C ASN A 251 -9.21 -3.00 -17.53
N GLY A 252 -9.11 -4.34 -17.54
CA GLY A 252 -7.90 -5.06 -17.14
C GLY A 252 -7.74 -5.29 -15.64
N TYR A 253 -8.69 -4.85 -14.82
CA TYR A 253 -8.76 -5.16 -13.39
C TYR A 253 -10.16 -5.70 -13.01
N LYS A 254 -10.26 -6.25 -11.81
CA LYS A 254 -11.52 -6.73 -11.23
C LYS A 254 -11.64 -6.26 -9.79
N ASP A 255 -12.78 -5.67 -9.45
CA ASP A 255 -13.14 -5.37 -8.07
C ASP A 255 -13.48 -6.65 -7.31
N ILE A 256 -12.82 -6.86 -6.18
CA ILE A 256 -13.09 -7.94 -5.25
C ILE A 256 -13.90 -7.40 -4.07
N ILE A 257 -13.46 -6.27 -3.52
CA ILE A 257 -14.14 -5.54 -2.43
C ILE A 257 -14.17 -4.07 -2.82
N ASP A 258 -15.33 -3.43 -2.65
CA ASP A 258 -15.50 -1.97 -2.59
C ASP A 258 -16.48 -1.70 -1.44
N THR A 259 -16.03 -0.95 -0.44
CA THR A 259 -16.75 -0.82 0.82
C THR A 259 -16.57 0.57 1.42
N ILE A 260 -17.65 1.04 2.02
CA ILE A 260 -17.66 2.09 3.04
C ILE A 260 -17.77 1.34 4.40
N ASP A 261 -17.22 1.85 5.49
CA ASP A 261 -17.22 1.24 6.85
C ASP A 261 -16.14 0.18 7.18
N LEU A 262 -15.37 -0.29 6.20
CA LEU A 262 -14.20 -1.16 6.45
C LEU A 262 -12.95 -0.51 5.86
N LEU A 263 -11.96 -0.27 6.72
CA LEU A 263 -10.67 0.29 6.33
C LEU A 263 -9.68 -0.85 6.11
N ILE A 264 -9.27 -1.09 4.87
CA ILE A 264 -8.28 -2.12 4.53
C ILE A 264 -6.88 -1.49 4.63
N LEU A 265 -6.28 -1.63 5.81
CA LEU A 265 -5.04 -0.94 6.18
C LEU A 265 -3.82 -1.45 5.41
N GLY A 266 -3.87 -2.70 4.96
CA GLY A 266 -2.79 -3.30 4.21
C GLY A 266 -2.97 -4.78 3.96
N MET A 267 -1.98 -5.36 3.32
CA MET A 267 -1.94 -6.76 2.92
C MET A 267 -0.55 -7.33 3.17
N LEU A 268 -0.48 -8.62 3.48
CA LEU A 268 0.74 -9.41 3.48
C LEU A 268 0.51 -10.69 2.69
N THR A 269 1.60 -11.35 2.29
CA THR A 269 1.54 -12.70 1.71
C THR A 269 2.18 -13.71 2.65
N TYR A 270 1.47 -14.79 2.95
CA TYR A 270 2.01 -15.91 3.72
C TYR A 270 1.63 -17.23 3.02
N GLU A 271 2.59 -18.12 2.82
CA GLU A 271 2.40 -19.40 2.11
C GLU A 271 1.65 -19.26 0.76
N ASN A 272 2.00 -18.24 -0.02
CA ASN A 272 1.37 -17.92 -1.32
C ASN A 272 -0.14 -17.60 -1.24
N HIS A 273 -0.61 -17.09 -0.10
CA HIS A 273 -1.97 -16.59 0.07
C HIS A 273 -1.95 -15.15 0.60
N PRO A 274 -2.79 -14.27 0.05
CA PRO A 274 -2.91 -12.91 0.55
C PRO A 274 -3.75 -12.89 1.84
N TYR A 275 -3.25 -12.18 2.84
CA TYR A 275 -3.96 -11.87 4.08
C TYR A 275 -4.05 -10.36 4.22
N PHE A 276 -5.14 -9.88 4.81
CA PHE A 276 -5.46 -8.47 4.88
C PHE A 276 -5.58 -8.03 6.34
N ILE A 277 -4.97 -6.90 6.63
CA ILE A 277 -5.18 -6.17 7.87
C ILE A 277 -6.26 -5.14 7.61
N TYR A 278 -7.32 -5.16 8.41
CA TYR A 278 -8.43 -4.23 8.24
C TYR A 278 -9.05 -3.86 9.57
N SER A 279 -9.74 -2.72 9.59
CA SER A 279 -10.42 -2.20 10.76
C SER A 279 -11.85 -1.84 10.40
N ASN A 280 -12.78 -2.16 11.29
CA ASN A 280 -14.05 -1.45 11.32
C ASN A 280 -13.93 -0.27 12.30
N PHE A 281 -15.04 0.36 12.68
CA PHE A 281 -15.05 1.46 13.65
C PHE A 281 -14.84 1.03 15.11
N ASP A 282 -14.80 -0.27 15.40
CA ASP A 282 -14.73 -0.82 16.77
C ASP A 282 -13.40 -1.52 17.05
N GLU A 283 -12.96 -2.40 16.16
CA GLU A 283 -11.79 -3.27 16.32
C GLU A 283 -11.03 -3.43 14.99
N SER A 284 -9.83 -3.97 15.08
CA SER A 284 -8.98 -4.31 13.95
C SER A 284 -8.71 -5.80 13.90
N TYR A 285 -8.58 -6.32 12.68
CA TYR A 285 -8.58 -7.74 12.38
C TYR A 285 -7.48 -8.11 11.39
N ILE A 286 -7.19 -9.41 11.35
CA ILE A 286 -6.56 -10.05 10.21
C ILE A 286 -7.54 -11.04 9.59
N GLY A 287 -7.55 -11.11 8.26
CA GLY A 287 -8.43 -12.02 7.51
C GLY A 287 -7.87 -12.38 6.15
N TYR A 288 -8.68 -13.09 5.38
CA TYR A 288 -8.36 -13.54 4.02
C TYR A 288 -9.58 -13.42 3.12
N LEU A 289 -9.36 -13.52 1.80
CA LEU A 289 -10.44 -13.55 0.82
C LEU A 289 -10.95 -14.98 0.61
N ASP A 290 -12.27 -15.15 0.74
CA ASP A 290 -13.01 -16.37 0.42
C ASP A 290 -14.25 -15.99 -0.38
N ASP A 291 -14.36 -16.47 -1.63
CA ASP A 291 -15.46 -16.13 -2.55
C ASP A 291 -15.75 -14.61 -2.65
N ASN A 292 -14.69 -13.81 -2.81
CA ASN A 292 -14.71 -12.33 -2.83
C ASN A 292 -15.26 -11.68 -1.54
N GLN A 293 -15.27 -12.40 -0.43
CA GLN A 293 -15.61 -11.85 0.89
C GLN A 293 -14.40 -11.90 1.81
N LEU A 294 -14.28 -10.87 2.64
CA LEU A 294 -13.28 -10.85 3.69
C LEU A 294 -13.74 -11.70 4.87
N LYS A 295 -13.00 -12.77 5.17
CA LYS A 295 -13.26 -13.63 6.33
C LYS A 295 -12.24 -13.34 7.42
N THR A 296 -12.75 -12.96 8.59
CA THR A 296 -11.93 -12.74 9.78
C THR A 296 -11.30 -14.04 10.27
N ILE A 297 -9.99 -14.00 10.53
CA ILE A 297 -9.25 -15.07 11.22
C ILE A 297 -9.20 -14.75 12.70
N ASP A 298 -8.75 -13.54 13.05
CA ASP A 298 -8.60 -13.10 14.44
C ASP A 298 -8.72 -11.57 14.59
N THR A 299 -9.01 -11.12 15.81
CA THR A 299 -8.95 -9.72 16.22
C THR A 299 -7.54 -9.40 16.67
N ILE A 300 -6.84 -8.55 15.92
CA ILE A 300 -5.46 -8.15 16.24
C ILE A 300 -5.41 -7.00 17.26
N TYR A 301 -6.45 -6.16 17.32
CA TYR A 301 -6.51 -5.04 18.26
C TYR A 301 -7.96 -4.65 18.59
N LYS A 302 -8.29 -4.48 19.87
CA LYS A 302 -9.66 -4.22 20.37
C LYS A 302 -10.12 -2.76 20.25
N LYS A 303 -9.57 -2.05 19.26
CA LYS A 303 -9.81 -0.64 18.98
C LYS A 303 -9.64 -0.43 17.47
N PRO A 304 -10.27 0.59 16.87
CA PRO A 304 -10.07 0.88 15.47
C PRO A 304 -8.64 1.36 15.21
N MET A 305 -8.03 0.85 14.15
CA MET A 305 -6.77 1.34 13.61
C MET A 305 -7.05 2.06 12.30
N TRP A 306 -6.47 3.24 12.14
CA TRP A 306 -6.52 3.97 10.87
C TRP A 306 -5.11 4.06 10.32
N TYR A 307 -5.01 3.86 9.01
CA TYR A 307 -3.76 3.89 8.30
C TYR A 307 -3.15 5.30 8.41
N GLY A 308 -1.98 5.38 9.05
CA GLY A 308 -1.02 6.46 8.84
C GLY A 308 -0.13 6.04 7.68
N ALA A 309 0.07 6.93 6.71
CA ALA A 309 0.80 6.61 5.49
C ALA A 309 2.12 5.88 5.77
N VAL A 310 2.35 4.75 5.08
CA VAL A 310 3.67 4.17 4.83
C VAL A 310 3.90 4.28 3.34
N ARG A 311 4.75 5.23 2.95
CA ARG A 311 4.90 5.61 1.54
C ARG A 311 5.97 4.78 0.84
N ASP A 312 6.97 4.30 1.58
CA ASP A 312 7.97 3.33 1.07
C ASP A 312 7.47 1.89 1.16
N ILE A 313 6.33 1.61 0.52
CA ILE A 313 5.74 0.25 0.47
C ILE A 313 6.79 -0.74 -0.03
N LYS A 314 7.60 -0.39 -1.03
CA LYS A 314 8.58 -1.28 -1.68
C LYS A 314 9.54 -1.94 -0.69
N HIS A 315 10.02 -1.20 0.30
CA HIS A 315 10.98 -1.73 1.28
C HIS A 315 10.35 -2.01 2.64
N ASN A 316 9.07 -1.67 2.82
CA ASN A 316 8.37 -1.71 4.11
C ASN A 316 6.96 -2.30 4.00
N GLN A 317 6.72 -3.24 3.08
CA GLN A 317 5.40 -3.86 2.84
C GLN A 317 4.73 -4.42 4.10
N ASN A 318 5.53 -4.72 5.12
CA ASN A 318 5.08 -5.31 6.38
C ASN A 318 5.15 -4.36 7.58
N LEU A 319 5.28 -3.06 7.35
CA LEU A 319 5.33 -2.05 8.39
C LEU A 319 4.25 -1.01 8.13
N PHE A 320 3.49 -0.67 9.15
CA PHE A 320 2.35 0.24 9.06
C PHE A 320 2.47 1.31 10.16
N ALA A 321 2.43 2.58 9.81
CA ALA A 321 2.18 3.64 10.78
C ALA A 321 0.69 3.64 11.11
N ILE A 322 0.35 3.70 12.39
CA ILE A 322 -1.03 3.81 12.85
C ILE A 322 -1.20 5.17 13.52
N ARG A 323 -2.14 5.96 12.99
CA ARG A 323 -2.39 7.33 13.46
C ARG A 323 -3.88 7.63 13.53
N ASN A 324 -4.46 7.46 14.71
CA ASN A 324 -5.76 8.04 15.01
C ASN A 324 -5.84 8.53 16.47
N ARG A 325 -7.02 9.03 16.88
CA ARG A 325 -7.24 9.55 18.23
C ARG A 325 -7.16 8.47 19.32
N ILE A 326 -7.31 7.21 18.94
CA ILE A 326 -7.47 6.06 19.83
C ILE A 326 -6.15 5.27 19.97
N MET A 327 -5.39 5.17 18.88
CA MET A 327 -4.12 4.48 18.78
C MET A 327 -3.12 5.31 17.97
N LYS A 328 -1.93 5.45 18.54
CA LYS A 328 -0.73 5.91 17.84
C LYS A 328 0.31 4.82 17.97
N GLY A 329 1.05 4.53 16.92
CA GLY A 329 2.02 3.47 16.99
C GLY A 329 2.40 2.93 15.63
N MET A 330 2.98 1.74 15.64
CA MET A 330 3.26 1.01 14.43
C MET A 330 2.83 -0.44 14.56
N LEU A 331 2.49 -1.04 13.43
CA LEU A 331 2.25 -2.47 13.28
C LEU A 331 3.36 -3.04 12.40
N ILE A 332 3.99 -4.11 12.87
CA ILE A 332 5.09 -4.79 12.20
C ILE A 332 4.66 -6.23 11.96
N ILE A 333 4.78 -6.68 10.73
CA ILE A 333 4.46 -8.05 10.32
C ILE A 333 5.74 -8.74 9.91
N LYS A 334 5.91 -9.98 10.33
CA LYS A 334 7.01 -10.82 9.86
C LYS A 334 6.55 -12.26 9.88
N ASP A 335 6.51 -12.88 8.71
CA ASP A 335 5.97 -14.22 8.53
C ASP A 335 4.53 -14.27 9.07
N ASN A 336 4.22 -15.20 9.97
CA ASN A 336 2.93 -15.31 10.65
C ASN A 336 2.87 -14.54 11.98
N ARG A 337 3.77 -13.58 12.22
CA ARG A 337 3.81 -12.80 13.47
C ARG A 337 3.41 -11.37 13.22
N ILE A 338 2.48 -10.88 14.04
CA ILE A 338 2.03 -9.49 14.04
C ILE A 338 2.42 -8.87 15.36
N LYS A 339 3.15 -7.76 15.31
CA LYS A 339 3.57 -7.03 16.50
C LYS A 339 3.04 -5.61 16.47
N ILE A 340 2.34 -5.24 17.53
CA ILE A 340 1.75 -3.93 17.72
C ILE A 340 2.57 -3.15 18.74
N ILE A 341 3.09 -1.99 18.35
CA ILE A 341 3.81 -1.07 19.24
C ILE A 341 2.94 0.16 19.50
N GLU A 342 2.33 0.24 20.68
CA GLU A 342 1.51 1.39 21.08
C GLU A 342 2.38 2.52 21.66
N PHE A 343 2.19 3.74 21.16
CA PHE A 343 2.87 4.94 21.61
C PHE A 343 2.03 5.68 22.63
N LYS A 344 2.53 5.72 23.88
CA LYS A 344 1.89 6.41 25.00
C LYS A 344 2.61 7.72 25.31
N ASN A 345 1.86 8.78 25.54
CA ASN A 345 2.44 10.01 26.08
C ASN A 345 2.83 9.78 27.55
N SER A 346 3.96 10.34 27.97
CA SER A 346 4.25 10.51 29.40
C SER A 346 3.23 11.49 29.99
N ASN A 347 2.47 11.04 30.97
CA ASN A 347 1.55 11.88 31.75
C ASN A 347 2.28 13.01 32.49
#